data_AF-A0A930XNF2-F1
#
_entry.id   AF-A0A930XNF2-F1
#
_cell.length_a   1.000
_cell.length_b   1.000
_cell.length_c   1.000
_cell.angle_alpha   90.00
_cell.angle_beta   90.00
_cell.angle_gamma   90.00
#
_symmetry.space_group_name_H-M   'P 1'
#
loop_
_entity.id
_entity.type
_entity.pdbx_description
1 polymer ?
#
loop_
_entity_poly.entity_id
_entity_poly.type
_entity_poly.pdbx_seq_one_letter_code
_entity_poly.pdbx_strand_id
1 'polypeptide(L)' 'MAAYRDETGEIYTVSPVCTHLGCIVNWNDAEKSWDCPCHGGRFSCDGEVLHGPPSRT' A
#
# COMPACT_ATOMS: atom_id res chain seq x y z
N MET A 1 -5.16 10.32 -1.57
CA MET A 1 -4.51 9.61 -2.68
C MET A 1 -3.05 9.40 -2.29
N ALA A 2 -2.53 8.18 -2.42
CA ALA A 2 -1.10 7.89 -2.25
C ALA A 2 -0.44 7.80 -3.63
N ALA A 3 0.81 8.25 -3.75
CA ALA A 3 1.53 8.20 -5.01
C ALA A 3 2.98 7.77 -4.80
N TYR A 4 3.47 6.91 -5.66
CA TYR A 4 4.87 6.49 -5.75
C TYR A 4 5.37 6.68 -7.17
N ARG A 5 6.62 7.12 -7.33
CA ARG A 5 7.30 7.20 -8.62
C ARG A 5 8.45 6.22 -8.63
N ASP A 6 8.51 5.35 -9.62
CA ASP A 6 9.61 4.41 -9.77
C ASP A 6 10.87 5.04 -10.39
N GLU A 7 11.89 4.21 -10.58
CA GLU A 7 13.17 4.61 -11.16
C GLU A 7 13.07 4.95 -12.66
N THR A 8 12.03 4.47 -13.36
CA THR A 8 11.76 4.79 -14.77
C THR A 8 11.00 6.10 -14.94
N GLY A 9 10.43 6.62 -13.86
CA GLY A 9 9.62 7.83 -13.81
C GLY A 9 8.12 7.57 -13.90
N GLU A 10 7.69 6.30 -13.99
CA GLU A 10 6.29 5.88 -13.94
C GLU A 10 5.69 6.23 -12.57
N ILE A 11 4.43 6.68 -12.58
CA ILE A 11 3.71 7.10 -11.36
C ILE A 11 2.59 6.11 -11.08
N TYR A 12 2.65 5.49 -9.90
CA TYR A 12 1.62 4.64 -9.36
C TYR A 12 0.78 5.44 -8.37
N THR A 13 -0.54 5.48 -8.58
CA THR A 13 -1.47 6.19 -7.68
C THR A 13 -2.52 5.24 -7.15
N VAL A 14 -2.68 5.20 -5.83
CA VAL A 14 -3.61 4.29 -5.16
C VAL A 14 -4.45 5.00 -4.10
N SER A 15 -5.51 4.33 -3.64
CA SER A 15 -6.17 4.73 -2.41
C SER A 15 -5.22 4.48 -1.23
N PRO A 16 -4.97 5.47 -0.34
CA PRO A 16 -4.19 5.26 0.86
C PRO A 16 -4.97 4.48 1.94
N VAL A 17 -6.25 4.17 1.69
CA VAL A 17 -7.15 3.52 2.64
C VAL A 17 -6.95 2.01 2.57
N CYS A 18 -6.44 1.42 3.64
CA CYS A 18 -6.29 -0.02 3.79
C CYS A 18 -7.65 -0.72 3.66
N THR A 19 -7.69 -1.76 2.83
CA THR A 19 -8.91 -2.54 2.51
C THR A 19 -9.43 -3.39 3.67
N HIS A 20 -8.72 -3.46 4.80
CA HIS A 20 -9.18 -4.19 5.98
C HIS A 20 -10.23 -3.39 6.79
N LEU A 21 -9.80 -2.35 7.50
CA LEU A 21 -10.66 -1.52 8.37
C LEU A 21 -10.42 -0.02 8.17
N GLY A 22 -9.90 0.37 7.00
CA GLY A 22 -9.82 1.77 6.60
C GLY A 22 -8.67 2.59 7.18
N CYS A 23 -7.70 1.97 7.85
CA CYS A 23 -6.48 2.66 8.28
C CYS A 23 -5.72 3.25 7.08
N ILE A 24 -4.99 4.35 7.30
CA ILE A 24 -4.12 4.93 6.28
C ILE A 24 -2.79 4.17 6.24
N VAL A 25 -2.39 3.73 5.05
CA VAL A 25 -1.10 3.06 4.81
C VAL A 25 0.05 4.06 4.72
N ASN A 26 1.25 3.62 5.09
CA ASN A 26 2.49 4.39 4.97
C ASN A 26 3.38 3.77 3.89
N TRP A 27 4.15 4.60 3.19
CA TRP A 27 5.16 4.09 2.25
C TRP A 27 6.34 3.49 3.00
N ASN A 28 6.84 2.36 2.53
CA ASN A 28 8.07 1.72 2.98
C ASN A 28 9.07 1.70 1.81
N ASP A 29 10.04 2.63 1.84
CA ASP A 29 11.06 2.76 0.79
C ASP A 29 11.97 1.53 0.65
N ALA A 30 12.24 0.82 1.74
CA ALA A 30 13.13 -0.33 1.72
C ALA A 30 12.52 -1.49 0.92
N GLU A 31 11.21 -1.67 1.05
CA GLU A 31 10.47 -2.78 0.47
C GLU A 31 9.65 -2.37 -0.75
N LYS A 32 9.61 -1.08 -1.07
CA LYS A 32 8.78 -0.47 -2.12
C LYS A 32 7.29 -0.88 -1.99
N SER A 33 6.77 -0.86 -0.76
CA SER A 33 5.41 -1.29 -0.42
C SER A 33 4.65 -0.23 0.37
N TRP A 34 3.31 -0.28 0.29
CA TRP A 34 2.43 0.41 1.21
C TRP A 34 2.12 -0.49 2.41
N ASP A 35 2.53 -0.07 3.60
CA ASP A 35 2.40 -0.85 4.82
C ASP A 35 1.35 -0.21 5.75
N CYS A 36 0.35 -1.00 6.14
CA CYS A 36 -0.68 -0.60 7.08
C CYS A 36 -0.15 -0.72 8.51
N PRO A 37 -0.02 0.39 9.26
CA PRO A 37 0.55 0.37 10.61
C PRO A 37 -0.36 -0.30 11.64
N CYS A 38 -1.63 -0.53 11.32
CA CYS A 38 -2.61 -1.06 12.25
C CYS A 38 -2.47 -2.58 12.46
N HIS A 39 -2.40 -3.35 11.36
CA HIS A 39 -2.47 -4.82 11.42
C HIS A 39 -1.50 -5.51 10.44
N GLY A 40 -0.52 -4.77 9.89
CA GLY A 40 0.51 -5.34 9.03
C GLY A 40 0.05 -5.73 7.63
N GLY A 41 -1.09 -5.20 7.14
CA GLY A 41 -1.47 -5.32 5.74
C GLY A 41 -0.42 -4.64 4.85
N ARG A 42 0.09 -5.35 3.84
CA ARG A 42 1.09 -4.83 2.90
C ARG A 42 0.56 -4.90 1.49
N PHE A 43 0.80 -3.83 0.74
CA PHE A 43 0.38 -3.69 -0.65
C PHE A 43 1.59 -3.30 -1.51
N SER A 44 1.63 -3.72 -2.76
CA SER A 44 2.64 -3.31 -3.73
C SER A 44 2.48 -1.82 -4.07
N CYS A 45 3.43 -1.24 -4.79
CA CYS A 45 3.37 0.16 -5.20
C CYS A 45 2.10 0.52 -5.99
N ASP A 46 1.56 -0.42 -6.77
CA ASP A 46 0.32 -0.32 -7.54
C ASP A 46 -0.94 -0.73 -6.77
N GLY A 47 -0.81 -1.17 -5.51
CA GLY A 47 -1.94 -1.40 -4.60
C GLY A 47 -2.43 -2.84 -4.52
N GLU A 48 -1.78 -3.76 -5.24
CA GLU A 48 -2.02 -5.20 -5.11
C GLU A 48 -1.63 -5.68 -3.71
N VAL A 49 -2.36 -6.65 -3.18
CA VAL A 49 -2.06 -7.23 -1.87
C VAL A 49 -0.76 -8.04 -1.94
N LEU A 50 0.16 -7.77 -1.03
CA LEU A 50 1.36 -8.57 -0.82
C LEU A 50 1.27 -9.44 0.44
N HIS A 51 0.78 -8.90 1.56
CA HIS A 51 0.77 -9.61 2.85
C HIS A 51 -0.22 -9.02 3.87
N GLY A 52 -0.34 -9.68 5.04
CA GLY A 52 -1.32 -9.38 6.09
C GLY A 52 -2.68 -10.00 5.80
N PRO A 53 -3.76 -9.61 6.51
CA PRO A 53 -5.09 -10.11 6.23
C PRO A 53 -5.89 -9.09 5.40
N PRO A 54 -5.83 -9.13 4.07
CA PRO A 54 -6.92 -8.63 3.23
C PRO A 54 -7.84 -9.84 2.99
N SER A 55 -9.03 -9.92 3.59
CA SER A 55 -10.15 -8.98 3.46
C SER A 55 -11.13 -9.04 4.66
N ARG A 56 -12.06 -8.08 4.78
CA ARG A 56 -13.47 -8.45 4.53
C ARG A 56 -13.87 -7.75 3.23
N THR A 57 -14.16 -8.53 2.20
CA THR A 57 -14.93 -8.07 1.04
C THR A 57 -16.19 -7.35 1.47
#